data_AF-T1FAH8-F1
#
_entry.id   AF-T1FAH8-F1
#
_cell.length_a   1.000
_cell.length_b   1.000
_cell.length_c   1.000
_cell.angle_alpha   90.00
_cell.angle_beta   90.00
_cell.angle_gamma   90.00
#
_symmetry.space_group_name_H-M   'P 1'
#
loop_
_entity.id
_entity.type
_entity.pdbx_description
1 polymer ?
#
loop_
_entity_poly.entity_id
_entity_poly.type
_entity_poly.pdbx_seq_one_letter_code
_entity_poly.pdbx_strand_id
1 'polypeptide(L)'
;MSIVARSFLKIEGKYIESERSDYLLQENAITNKEYCALCPKELKAPVKYTDVLIISQFLDRKGNVLPQNITGLCHKAHCRLQRLLFQAQHAGLIDRPANHPDSVLKWNKHNIYYDDHL
;
A
#
# COMPACT_ATOMS: atom_id res chain seq x y z
N MET A 1 -23.51 2.44 52.97
CA MET A 1 -22.37 2.95 52.17
C MET A 1 -22.17 2.01 51.00
N SER A 2 -22.72 2.35 49.84
CA SER A 2 -22.57 1.55 48.61
C SER A 2 -21.38 2.09 47.84
N ILE A 3 -20.29 1.33 47.79
CA ILE A 3 -19.07 1.69 47.06
C ILE A 3 -19.32 1.29 45.59
N VAL A 4 -19.59 2.28 44.74
CA VAL A 4 -19.67 2.08 43.29
C VAL A 4 -18.24 1.83 42.78
N ALA A 5 -17.95 0.59 42.38
CA ALA A 5 -16.68 0.23 41.78
C ALA A 5 -16.50 0.98 40.45
N ARG A 6 -15.39 1.73 40.34
CA ARG A 6 -15.05 2.55 39.18
C ARG A 6 -14.46 1.65 38.10
N SER A 7 -15.20 1.39 37.02
CA SER A 7 -14.73 0.60 35.88
C SER A 7 -13.65 1.37 35.10
N PHE A 8 -12.43 0.86 35.04
CA PHE A 8 -11.34 1.43 34.22
C PHE A 8 -11.04 0.55 33.01
N LEU A 9 -10.73 1.18 31.88
CA LEU A 9 -10.43 0.54 30.61
C LEU A 9 -8.92 0.59 30.35
N LYS A 10 -8.28 -0.56 30.14
CA LYS A 10 -6.84 -0.69 29.87
C LYS A 10 -6.62 -1.07 28.41
N ILE A 11 -5.91 -0.23 27.65
CA ILE A 11 -5.49 -0.48 26.27
C ILE A 11 -3.97 -0.59 26.24
N GLU A 12 -3.44 -1.64 25.62
CA GLU A 12 -2.00 -1.87 25.45
C GLU A 12 -1.67 -2.05 23.96
N GLY A 13 -0.53 -1.55 23.53
CA GLY A 13 0.04 -1.79 22.19
C GLY A 13 1.24 -2.72 22.28
N LYS A 14 1.34 -3.69 21.38
CA LYS A 14 2.51 -4.58 21.24
C LYS A 14 3.11 -4.40 19.86
N TYR A 15 4.42 -4.21 19.80
CA TYR A 15 5.16 -4.25 18.55
C TYR A 15 5.22 -5.69 18.04
N ILE A 16 4.91 -5.88 16.77
CA ILE A 16 4.93 -7.17 16.09
C ILE A 16 5.90 -7.02 14.92
N GLU A 17 6.83 -7.95 14.80
CA GLU A 17 7.74 -8.00 13.66
C GLU A 17 6.98 -8.35 12.38
N SER A 18 7.38 -7.75 11.26
CA SER A 18 6.76 -8.05 9.99
C SER A 18 7.15 -9.45 9.50
N GLU A 19 6.23 -10.16 8.86
CA GLU A 19 6.49 -11.44 8.17
C GLU A 19 7.59 -11.37 7.09
N ARG A 20 7.96 -10.15 6.66
CA ARG A 20 8.96 -9.89 5.62
C ARG A 20 10.33 -9.51 6.17
N SER A 21 10.55 -9.64 7.48
CA SER A 21 11.82 -9.29 8.16
C SER A 21 13.05 -9.82 7.43
N ASP A 22 12.95 -11.05 6.93
CA ASP A 22 14.07 -11.79 6.34
C ASP A 22 14.44 -11.28 4.95
N TYR A 23 13.50 -10.61 4.27
CA TYR A 23 13.68 -10.06 2.92
C TYR A 23 13.97 -8.56 2.93
N LEU A 24 14.12 -7.96 4.11
CA LEU A 24 14.44 -6.54 4.22
C LEU A 24 15.82 -6.27 3.63
N LEU A 25 15.91 -5.21 2.83
CA LEU A 25 17.19 -4.73 2.34
C LEU A 25 18.04 -4.28 3.52
N GLN A 26 19.32 -4.63 3.51
CA GLN A 26 20.28 -4.15 4.50
C GLN A 26 20.34 -2.61 4.45
N GLU A 27 20.40 -1.96 5.62
CA GLU A 27 20.37 -0.49 5.74
C GLU A 27 21.42 0.21 4.87
N ASN A 28 22.61 -0.39 4.75
CA ASN A 28 23.72 0.10 3.93
C ASN A 28 23.40 0.19 2.43
N ALA A 29 22.45 -0.64 1.96
CA ALA A 29 21.97 -0.63 0.58
C ALA A 29 20.91 0.46 0.34
N ILE A 30 20.36 1.05 1.40
CA ILE A 30 19.28 2.06 1.34
C ILE A 30 19.87 3.47 1.43
N THR A 31 20.83 3.68 2.32
CA THR A 31 21.37 5.02 2.67
C THR A 31 22.14 5.71 1.53
N ASN A 32 22.64 4.97 0.54
CA ASN A 32 23.41 5.51 -0.59
C ASN A 32 22.63 5.59 -1.91
N LYS A 33 21.29 5.50 -1.89
CA LYS A 33 20.49 5.55 -3.11
C LYS A 33 20.13 6.96 -3.55
N GLU A 34 20.56 7.33 -4.75
CA GLU A 34 20.13 8.55 -5.45
C GLU A 34 18.64 8.52 -5.85
N TYR A 35 18.05 7.32 -5.93
CA TYR A 35 16.69 7.11 -6.44
C TYR A 35 15.81 6.35 -5.44
N CYS A 36 14.51 6.63 -5.49
CA CYS A 36 13.53 5.94 -4.68
C CYS A 36 13.34 4.48 -5.10
N ALA A 37 12.84 3.64 -4.19
CA ALA A 37 12.63 2.20 -4.44
C ALA A 37 11.74 1.89 -5.66
N LEU A 38 10.77 2.76 -5.98
CA LEU A 38 9.85 2.60 -7.11
C LEU A 38 10.26 3.38 -8.37
N CYS A 39 11.42 4.02 -8.36
CA CYS A 39 11.89 4.82 -9.47
C CYS A 39 12.39 3.88 -10.59
N PRO A 40 12.05 4.11 -11.88
CA PRO A 40 12.43 3.18 -12.96
C PRO A 40 13.94 2.96 -13.11
N LYS A 41 14.75 3.94 -12.73
CA LYS A 41 16.22 3.82 -12.71
C LYS A 41 16.70 2.74 -11.74
N GLU A 42 15.99 2.56 -10.62
CA GLU A 42 16.30 1.58 -9.59
C GLU A 42 15.81 0.18 -9.99
N LEU A 43 14.57 0.08 -10.49
CA LEU A 43 13.93 -1.17 -10.89
C LEU A 43 14.34 -1.66 -12.29
N LYS A 44 15.04 -0.83 -13.08
CA LYS A 44 15.41 -1.05 -14.50
C LYS A 44 14.24 -1.29 -15.46
N ALA A 45 13.01 -1.37 -14.96
CA ALA A 45 11.78 -1.59 -15.71
C ALA A 45 10.63 -0.73 -15.16
N PRO A 46 9.66 -0.34 -16.01
CA PRO A 46 8.46 0.35 -15.57
C PRO A 46 7.50 -0.63 -14.86
N VAL A 47 7.10 -0.30 -13.64
CA VAL A 47 6.07 -1.05 -12.89
C VAL A 47 4.69 -0.85 -13.53
N LYS A 48 3.96 -1.95 -13.74
CA LYS A 48 2.61 -2.04 -14.28
C LYS A 48 1.56 -2.26 -13.17
N TYR A 49 0.27 -2.07 -13.48
CA TYR A 49 -0.79 -2.31 -12.47
C TYR A 49 -0.94 -3.80 -12.14
N THR A 50 -0.47 -4.67 -13.05
CA THR A 50 -0.42 -6.13 -12.88
C THR A 50 0.64 -6.59 -11.88
N ASP A 51 1.62 -5.74 -11.55
CA ASP A 51 2.73 -6.09 -10.66
C ASP A 51 2.33 -5.99 -9.18
N VAL A 52 1.33 -6.79 -8.79
CA VAL A 52 0.68 -6.75 -7.47
C VAL A 52 1.67 -6.98 -6.33
N LEU A 53 2.71 -7.79 -6.54
CA LEU A 53 3.74 -8.06 -5.53
C LEU A 53 4.58 -6.83 -5.20
N ILE A 54 4.77 -5.90 -6.14
CA ILE A 54 5.48 -4.64 -5.90
C ILE A 54 4.51 -3.64 -5.25
N ILE A 55 3.31 -3.51 -5.79
CA ILE A 55 2.31 -2.53 -5.31
C ILE A 55 1.94 -2.84 -3.85
N SER A 56 1.67 -4.11 -3.52
CA SER A 56 1.23 -4.54 -2.18
C SER A 56 2.22 -4.24 -1.06
N GLN A 57 3.51 -4.03 -1.37
CA GLN A 57 4.51 -3.64 -0.36
C GLN A 57 4.27 -2.24 0.20
N PHE A 58 3.57 -1.38 -0.53
CA PHE A 58 3.28 0.01 -0.15
C PHE A 58 1.82 0.21 0.31
N LEU A 59 1.09 -0.87 0.54
CA LEU A 59 -0.32 -0.82 0.95
C LEU A 59 -0.50 -1.24 2.41
N ASP A 60 -1.55 -0.69 3.01
CA ASP A 60 -2.15 -1.22 4.24
C ASP A 60 -2.98 -2.48 3.94
N ARG A 61 -3.32 -3.24 4.98
CA ARG A 61 -4.15 -4.46 4.91
C ARG A 61 -5.50 -4.25 4.23
N LYS A 62 -6.01 -3.02 4.23
CA LYS A 62 -7.28 -2.65 3.59
C LYS A 62 -7.15 -2.27 2.12
N GLY A 63 -5.94 -2.26 1.55
CA GLY A 63 -5.69 -1.83 0.18
C GLY A 63 -5.57 -0.31 -0.01
N ASN A 64 -5.23 0.43 1.04
CA ASN A 64 -4.91 1.87 0.95
C ASN A 64 -3.41 2.09 0.82
N VAL A 65 -2.97 3.10 0.06
CA VAL A 65 -1.54 3.46 -0.02
C VAL A 65 -1.08 4.02 1.34
N LEU A 66 0.08 3.55 1.81
CA LEU A 66 0.74 4.09 2.99
C LEU A 66 1.18 5.55 2.75
N PRO A 67 1.14 6.44 3.77
CA PRO A 67 1.58 7.82 3.64
C PRO A 67 2.99 7.98 3.06
N GLN A 68 3.19 9.02 2.25
CA GLN A 68 4.45 9.22 1.52
C GLN A 68 5.68 9.28 2.43
N ASN A 69 5.57 9.97 3.57
CA ASN A 69 6.63 10.08 4.58
C ASN A 69 7.04 8.74 5.20
N ILE A 70 6.15 7.74 5.20
CA ILE A 70 6.44 6.39 5.68
C ILE A 70 7.04 5.55 4.55
N THR A 71 6.49 5.65 3.35
CA THR A 71 6.98 4.87 2.19
C THR A 71 8.37 5.29 1.69
N GLY A 72 8.80 6.53 1.96
CA GLY A 72 10.08 7.07 1.46
C GLY A 72 10.12 7.27 -0.06
N LEU A 73 8.98 7.20 -0.75
CA LEU A 73 8.90 7.40 -2.20
C LEU A 73 8.98 8.89 -2.57
N CYS A 74 9.62 9.19 -3.69
CA CYS A 74 9.56 10.54 -4.27
C CYS A 74 8.13 10.86 -4.71
N HIS A 75 7.77 12.14 -4.77
CA HIS A 75 6.39 12.57 -5.08
C HIS A 75 5.88 11.98 -6.40
N LYS A 76 6.72 11.98 -7.44
CA LYS A 76 6.37 11.42 -8.76
C LYS A 76 6.07 9.92 -8.68
N ALA A 77 6.89 9.16 -7.96
CA ALA A 77 6.69 7.72 -7.78
C ALA A 77 5.45 7.42 -6.93
N HIS A 78 5.20 8.23 -5.90
CA HIS A 78 4.02 8.09 -5.05
C HIS A 78 2.72 8.34 -5.83
N CYS A 79 2.64 9.41 -6.65
CA CYS A 79 1.50 9.64 -7.54
C CYS A 79 1.32 8.52 -8.57
N ARG A 80 2.42 8.00 -9.13
CA ARG A 80 2.37 6.85 -10.04
C ARG A 80 1.80 5.61 -9.34
N LEU A 81 2.25 5.31 -8.12
CA LEU A 81 1.77 4.19 -7.32
C LEU A 81 0.26 4.29 -7.07
N GLN A 82 -0.25 5.48 -6.72
CA GLN A 82 -1.69 5.69 -6.53
C GLN A 82 -2.50 5.39 -7.80
N ARG A 83 -1.99 5.80 -8.97
CA ARG A 83 -2.64 5.49 -10.26
C ARG A 83 -2.63 3.98 -10.57
N LEU A 84 -1.49 3.33 -10.36
CA LEU A 84 -1.37 1.87 -10.56
C LEU A 84 -2.30 1.09 -9.62
N LEU A 85 -2.40 1.51 -8.35
CA LEU A 85 -3.33 0.92 -7.40
C LEU A 85 -4.78 1.11 -7.85
N PHE A 86 -5.15 2.31 -8.30
CA PHE A 86 -6.49 2.58 -8.80
C PHE A 86 -6.85 1.62 -9.95
N GLN A 87 -5.93 1.47 -10.91
CA GLN A 87 -6.11 0.53 -12.03
C GLN A 87 -6.23 -0.92 -11.53
N ALA A 88 -5.34 -1.36 -10.64
CA ALA A 88 -5.34 -2.71 -10.08
C ALA A 88 -6.63 -3.02 -9.31
N GLN A 89 -7.18 -2.06 -8.57
CA GLN A 89 -8.46 -2.20 -7.87
C GLN A 89 -9.64 -2.31 -8.82
N HIS A 90 -9.68 -1.49 -9.88
CA HIS A 90 -10.73 -1.59 -10.90
C HIS A 90 -10.63 -2.89 -11.71
N ALA A 91 -9.42 -3.41 -11.88
CA ALA A 91 -9.19 -4.69 -12.53
C ALA A 91 -9.46 -5.92 -11.63
N GLY A 92 -9.78 -5.70 -10.35
CA GLY A 92 -10.04 -6.77 -9.39
C GLY A 92 -8.78 -7.55 -8.97
N LEU A 93 -7.59 -6.98 -9.16
CA LEU A 93 -6.31 -7.60 -8.76
C LEU A 93 -5.94 -7.31 -7.31
N ILE A 94 -6.41 -6.18 -6.78
CA ILE A 94 -6.18 -5.73 -5.40
C ILE A 94 -7.52 -5.31 -4.81
N ASP A 95 -7.80 -5.76 -3.59
CA ASP A 95 -9.01 -5.39 -2.89
C ASP A 95 -9.05 -3.88 -2.59
N ARG A 96 -10.24 -3.32 -2.76
CA ARG A 96 -10.54 -1.94 -2.41
C ARG A 96 -11.22 -1.90 -1.04
N PRO A 97 -10.93 -0.89 -0.20
CA PRO A 97 -11.66 -0.74 1.06
C PRO A 97 -13.16 -0.59 0.83
N ALA A 98 -13.97 -1.29 1.63
CA ALA A 98 -15.43 -1.30 1.50
C ALA A 98 -16.06 0.09 1.52
N ASN A 99 -15.46 1.03 2.25
CA ASN A 99 -15.96 2.41 2.41
C ASN A 99 -15.56 3.35 1.26
N HIS A 100 -14.90 2.86 0.20
CA HIS A 100 -14.58 3.67 -0.96
C HIS A 100 -15.84 4.02 -1.76
N PRO A 101 -16.06 5.26 -2.21
CA PRO A 101 -17.29 5.64 -2.93
C PRO A 101 -17.56 4.74 -4.15
N ASP A 102 -16.49 4.38 -4.86
CA ASP A 102 -16.60 3.52 -6.03
C ASP A 102 -16.97 2.06 -5.73
N SER A 103 -16.84 1.56 -4.50
CA SER A 103 -17.19 0.17 -4.17
C SER A 103 -18.69 -0.12 -4.39
N VAL A 104 -19.53 0.92 -4.33
CA VAL A 104 -20.99 0.83 -4.42
C VAL A 104 -21.50 0.94 -5.86
N LEU A 105 -20.63 1.30 -6.81
CA LEU A 105 -21.05 1.63 -8.16
C LEU A 105 -21.33 0.36 -8.99
N LYS A 106 -22.56 0.23 -9.48
CA LYS A 106 -23.06 -0.96 -10.19
C LYS A 106 -22.26 -1.35 -11.44
N TRP A 107 -21.53 -0.41 -12.06
CA TRP A 107 -20.72 -0.72 -13.25
C TRP A 107 -19.37 -1.33 -12.91
N ASN A 108 -18.85 -1.15 -11.70
CA ASN A 108 -17.61 -1.76 -11.23
C ASN A 108 -17.71 -3.29 -11.05
N LYS A 109 -18.90 -3.87 -11.28
CA LYS A 109 -19.09 -5.32 -11.34
C LYS A 109 -18.53 -5.97 -12.62
N HIS A 110 -18.29 -5.18 -13.67
CA HIS A 110 -17.79 -5.71 -14.93
C HIS A 110 -16.26 -5.74 -14.89
N ASN A 111 -15.67 -6.75 -15.54
CA ASN A 111 -14.22 -6.85 -15.64
C ASN A 111 -13.68 -5.66 -16.45
N ILE A 112 -12.69 -4.95 -15.88
CA ILE A 112 -12.01 -3.82 -16.51
C ILE A 112 -10.53 -4.16 -16.59
N TYR A 113 -9.91 -3.92 -17.73
CA TYR A 113 -8.46 -4.05 -17.90
C TYR A 113 -7.93 -2.78 -18.57
N TYR A 114 -6.71 -2.39 -18.21
CA TYR A 114 -6.06 -1.23 -18.78
C TYR A 114 -4.97 -1.69 -19.77
N ASP A 115 -4.92 -1.04 -20.92
CA ASP A 115 -3.88 -1.26 -21.92
C ASP A 115 -2.61 -0.51 -21.51
N ASP A 116 -1.63 -1.26 -21.01
CA ASP A 116 -0.32 -0.75 -20.56
C ASP A 116 0.75 -0.80 -21.66
N HIS A 117 0.35 -0.92 -22.94
CA HIS A 117 1.26 -1.12 -24.09
C HIS A 117 1.88 0.15 -24.67
N LEU A 118 1.99 1.24 -23.90
CA LEU A 118 2.61 2.50 -24.33
C LEU A 118 3.94 2.76 -23.62
#